data_AF-A0A0P9CZA5-F1
#
_entry.id   AF-A0A0P9CZA5-F1
#
_cell.length_a   1.000
_cell.length_b   1.000
_cell.length_c   1.000
_cell.angle_alpha   90.00
_cell.angle_beta   90.00
_cell.angle_gamma   90.00
#
_symmetry.space_group_name_H-M   'P 1'
#
loop_
_entity.id
_entity.type
_entity.pdbx_description
1 polymer ?
#
loop_
_entity_poly.entity_id
_entity_poly.type
_entity_poly.pdbx_seq_one_letter_code
_entity_poly.pdbx_strand_id
1 'polypeptide(L)'
;MIQTSELVGAAVAAQQPVVALESTVISHGLPFPHNLDLARSMENEVREHGAQPATIGVVGGVPTVGMSGAQIEHFAQASGVLKLSRRDIAYAVAMARDGATTVAATMALAAMAGVQVFATGGIGGVHRGAETSWDVSGDLTELARTPVLVVCAG
;
A
#
# COMPACT_ATOMS: atom_id res chain seq x y z
N MET A 1 15.18 6.54 2.20
CA MET A 1 14.43 7.77 2.50
C MET A 1 13.01 7.55 2.02
N ILE A 2 12.00 7.79 2.85
CA ILE A 2 10.59 7.71 2.46
C ILE A 2 10.15 9.10 1.98
N GLN A 3 9.38 9.17 0.90
CA GLN A 3 8.77 10.39 0.41
C GLN A 3 7.29 10.38 0.79
N THR A 4 6.85 11.41 1.50
CA THR A 4 5.45 11.63 1.83
C THR A 4 4.97 12.82 1.02
N SER A 5 3.79 12.73 0.41
CA SER A 5 3.21 13.87 -0.31
C SER A 5 2.89 15.02 0.65
N GLU A 6 2.90 16.25 0.14
CA GLU A 6 2.63 17.45 0.95
C GLU A 6 1.27 17.37 1.65
N LEU A 7 0.24 16.89 0.96
CA LEU A 7 -1.11 16.74 1.52
C LEU A 7 -1.15 15.73 2.67
N VAL A 8 -0.50 14.57 2.51
CA VAL A 8 -0.44 13.56 3.57
C VAL A 8 0.40 14.05 4.74
N GLY A 9 1.57 14.64 4.47
CA GLY A 9 2.43 15.19 5.51
C GLY A 9 1.76 16.30 6.32
N ALA A 10 1.04 17.20 5.67
CA ALA A 10 0.27 18.25 6.32
C ALA A 10 -0.87 17.69 7.17
N ALA A 11 -1.62 16.70 6.66
CA ALA A 11 -2.69 16.05 7.41
C ALA A 11 -2.15 15.34 8.67
N VAL A 12 -1.06 14.59 8.55
CA VAL A 12 -0.41 13.94 9.70
C VAL A 12 0.07 14.98 10.72
N ALA A 13 0.73 16.05 10.28
CA ALA A 13 1.22 17.12 11.17
C ALA A 13 0.07 17.85 11.89
N ALA A 14 -1.07 18.01 11.22
CA ALA A 14 -2.28 18.63 11.78
C ALA A 14 -3.15 17.64 12.58
N GLN A 15 -2.71 16.39 12.77
CA GLN A 15 -3.50 15.31 13.39
C GLN A 15 -4.88 15.11 12.73
N GLN A 16 -4.96 15.35 11.43
CA GLN A 16 -6.14 15.07 10.62
C GLN A 16 -6.16 13.59 10.22
N PRO A 17 -7.35 13.00 10.03
CA PRO A 17 -7.46 11.59 9.67
C PRO A 17 -6.82 11.30 8.30
N VAL A 18 -5.92 10.31 8.28
CA VAL A 18 -5.28 9.80 7.07
C VAL A 18 -5.55 8.30 6.97
N VAL A 19 -5.95 7.84 5.78
CA VAL A 19 -6.18 6.42 5.49
C VAL A 19 -5.19 5.98 4.42
N ALA A 20 -4.29 5.05 4.79
CA ALA A 20 -3.42 4.40 3.83
C ALA A 20 -4.23 3.46 2.91
N LEU A 21 -3.77 3.29 1.68
CA LEU A 21 -4.32 2.38 0.67
C LEU A 21 -3.16 1.64 -0.01
N GLU A 22 -3.32 0.34 -0.27
CA GLU A 22 -2.28 -0.46 -0.94
C GLU A 22 -2.32 -0.33 -2.46
N SER A 23 -1.18 -0.63 -3.12
CA SER A 23 -1.06 -0.58 -4.58
C SER A 23 -1.05 -1.97 -5.25
N THR A 24 -0.97 -3.08 -4.50
CA THR A 24 -1.00 -4.43 -5.10
C THR A 24 -2.29 -4.68 -5.89
N VAL A 25 -3.44 -4.25 -5.37
CA VAL A 25 -4.72 -4.36 -6.09
C VAL A 25 -4.69 -3.65 -7.45
N ILE A 26 -3.88 -2.59 -7.59
CA ILE A 26 -3.76 -1.79 -8.80
C ILE A 26 -2.95 -2.53 -9.88
N SER A 27 -1.77 -3.04 -9.53
CA SER A 27 -0.86 -3.66 -10.52
C SER A 27 -1.05 -5.18 -10.68
N HIS A 28 -1.67 -5.85 -9.71
CA HIS A 28 -1.77 -7.33 -9.68
C HIS A 28 -3.17 -7.86 -9.35
N GLY A 29 -4.11 -7.02 -8.94
CA GLY A 29 -5.45 -7.46 -8.51
C GLY A 29 -6.48 -7.46 -9.63
N LEU A 30 -6.54 -6.40 -10.43
CA LEU A 30 -7.55 -6.20 -11.47
C LEU A 30 -6.92 -5.81 -12.81
N PRO A 31 -7.56 -6.11 -13.94
CA PRO A 31 -7.10 -5.66 -15.25
C PRO A 31 -7.41 -4.16 -15.47
N PHE A 32 -6.60 -3.50 -16.31
CA PHE A 32 -6.92 -2.17 -16.82
C PHE A 32 -8.19 -2.18 -17.68
N PRO A 33 -9.09 -1.17 -17.60
CA PRO A 33 -9.01 0.04 -16.76
C PRO A 33 -9.59 -0.09 -15.34
N HIS A 34 -10.17 -1.23 -14.99
CA HIS A 34 -10.88 -1.43 -13.72
C HIS A 34 -9.98 -1.23 -12.49
N ASN A 35 -8.69 -1.54 -12.60
CA ASN A 35 -7.72 -1.26 -11.53
C ASN A 35 -7.55 0.24 -11.24
N LEU A 36 -7.50 1.08 -12.27
CA LEU A 36 -7.39 2.54 -12.16
C LEU A 36 -8.69 3.14 -11.61
N ASP A 37 -9.83 2.68 -12.11
CA ASP A 37 -11.14 3.13 -11.66
C ASP A 37 -11.37 2.77 -10.19
N LEU A 38 -10.95 1.57 -9.76
CA LEU A 38 -10.98 1.16 -8.36
C LEU A 38 -10.07 2.05 -7.51
N ALA A 39 -8.81 2.26 -7.92
CA ALA A 39 -7.86 3.08 -7.17
C ALA A 39 -8.39 4.50 -6.93
N ARG A 40 -8.95 5.13 -7.98
CA ARG A 40 -9.57 6.46 -7.90
C ARG A 40 -10.81 6.45 -7.00
N SER A 41 -11.66 5.44 -7.14
CA SER A 41 -12.86 5.28 -6.30
C SER A 41 -12.51 5.13 -4.82
N MET A 42 -11.48 4.33 -4.49
CA MET A 42 -10.99 4.17 -3.11
C MET A 42 -10.51 5.50 -2.52
N GLU A 43 -9.72 6.29 -3.27
CA GLU A 43 -9.28 7.59 -2.76
C GLU A 43 -10.45 8.57 -2.59
N ASN A 44 -11.43 8.55 -3.50
CA ASN A 44 -12.60 9.41 -3.42
C ASN A 44 -13.49 9.04 -2.22
N GLU A 45 -13.73 7.76 -1.97
CA GLU A 45 -14.51 7.28 -0.83
C GLU A 45 -13.93 7.80 0.50
N VAL A 46 -12.59 7.75 0.64
CA VAL A 46 -11.89 8.28 1.82
C VAL A 46 -12.07 9.80 1.95
N ARG A 47 -11.97 10.55 0.83
CA ARG A 47 -12.17 12.00 0.81
C ARG A 47 -13.60 12.40 1.15
N GLU A 48 -14.59 11.67 0.63
CA GLU A 48 -16.01 11.91 0.89
C GLU A 48 -16.36 11.74 2.38
N HIS A 49 -15.60 10.89 3.09
CA HIS A 49 -15.70 10.71 4.54
C HIS A 49 -14.79 11.64 5.35
N GLY A 50 -14.21 12.67 4.72
CA GLY A 50 -13.45 13.72 5.40
C GLY A 50 -12.02 13.34 5.83
N ALA A 51 -11.47 12.27 5.27
CA ALA A 51 -10.09 11.85 5.52
C ALA A 51 -9.19 12.06 4.29
N GLN A 52 -7.88 12.16 4.53
CA GLN A 52 -6.88 12.25 3.47
C GLN A 52 -6.46 10.84 3.03
N PRO A 53 -6.67 10.44 1.76
CA PRO A 53 -6.14 9.18 1.26
C PRO A 53 -4.62 9.24 1.08
N ALA A 54 -3.96 8.13 1.35
CA ALA A 54 -2.53 7.94 1.10
C ALA A 54 -2.31 6.60 0.39
N THR A 55 -2.45 6.57 -0.93
CA THR A 55 -2.04 5.42 -1.74
C THR A 55 -0.52 5.24 -1.64
N ILE A 56 -0.06 4.03 -1.30
CA ILE A 56 1.35 3.74 -1.00
C ILE A 56 1.95 2.81 -2.06
N GLY A 57 3.18 3.09 -2.47
CA GLY A 57 3.96 2.26 -3.39
C GLY A 57 5.45 2.61 -3.35
N VAL A 58 6.27 1.90 -4.12
CA VAL A 58 7.66 2.28 -4.39
C VAL A 58 7.75 2.74 -5.84
N VAL A 59 7.95 4.03 -6.08
CA VAL A 59 7.97 4.63 -7.43
C VAL A 59 9.42 4.89 -7.84
N GLY A 60 9.92 4.19 -8.86
CA GLY A 60 11.31 4.32 -9.31
C GLY A 60 12.35 4.09 -8.21
N GLY A 61 12.08 3.19 -7.27
CA GLY A 61 12.90 2.95 -6.08
C GLY A 61 12.71 3.94 -4.93
N VAL A 62 11.72 4.83 -5.00
CA VAL A 62 11.40 5.76 -3.91
C VAL A 62 10.14 5.29 -3.18
N PRO A 63 10.23 4.82 -1.92
CA PRO A 63 9.06 4.53 -1.12
C PRO A 63 8.23 5.80 -0.95
N THR A 64 6.99 5.77 -1.44
CA THR A 64 6.13 6.93 -1.60
C THR A 64 4.82 6.71 -0.85
N VAL A 65 4.45 7.65 0.02
CA VAL A 65 3.19 7.67 0.77
C VAL A 65 2.36 8.85 0.29
N GLY A 66 1.23 8.54 -0.37
CA GLY A 66 0.43 9.52 -1.09
C GLY A 66 0.91 9.68 -2.54
N MET A 67 0.82 8.60 -3.31
CA MET A 67 1.11 8.62 -4.74
C MET A 67 0.23 9.65 -5.47
N SER A 68 0.77 10.31 -6.48
CA SER A 68 0.00 11.22 -7.34
C SER A 68 -0.93 10.44 -8.28
N GLY A 69 -1.96 11.10 -8.80
CA GLY A 69 -2.85 10.49 -9.79
C GLY A 69 -2.11 9.95 -11.02
N ALA A 70 -1.04 10.63 -11.47
CA ALA A 70 -0.20 10.17 -12.57
C ALA A 70 0.62 8.92 -12.19
N GLN A 71 1.11 8.83 -10.95
CA GLN A 71 1.82 7.63 -10.47
C GLN A 71 0.88 6.42 -10.34
N ILE A 72 -0.35 6.65 -9.88
CA ILE A 72 -1.39 5.61 -9.81
C ILE A 72 -1.75 5.12 -11.21
N GLU A 73 -1.95 6.05 -12.16
CA GLU A 73 -2.24 5.72 -13.55
C GLU A 73 -1.10 4.97 -14.25
N HIS A 74 0.15 5.34 -13.95
CA HIS A 74 1.33 4.58 -14.38
C HIS A 74 1.28 3.15 -13.84
N PHE A 75 1.04 2.95 -12.55
CA PHE A 75 0.97 1.61 -11.93
C PHE A 75 -0.16 0.74 -12.47
N ALA A 76 -1.25 1.35 -12.94
CA ALA A 76 -2.38 0.65 -13.53
C ALA A 76 -2.11 0.12 -14.94
N GLN A 77 -1.16 0.73 -15.68
CA GLN A 77 -0.85 0.39 -17.08
C GLN A 77 0.50 -0.31 -17.25
N ALA A 78 1.45 -0.04 -16.34
CA ALA A 78 2.82 -0.51 -16.46
C ALA A 78 2.90 -2.04 -16.34
N SER A 79 3.73 -2.64 -17.20
CA SER A 79 4.18 -4.02 -17.04
C SER A 79 5.45 -4.06 -16.17
N GLY A 80 5.65 -5.16 -15.44
CA GLY A 80 6.87 -5.37 -14.67
C GLY A 80 7.00 -4.53 -13.39
N VAL A 81 5.88 -4.01 -12.87
CA VAL A 81 5.78 -3.51 -11.49
C VAL A 81 5.99 -4.72 -10.56
N LEU A 82 6.89 -4.59 -9.60
CA LEU A 82 7.17 -5.66 -8.64
C LEU A 82 6.05 -5.77 -7.61
N LYS A 83 5.65 -6.99 -7.23
CA LYS A 83 4.80 -7.20 -6.04
C LYS A 83 5.69 -7.22 -4.80
N LEU A 84 5.54 -6.26 -3.90
CA LEU A 84 6.42 -6.08 -2.76
C LEU A 84 5.75 -6.50 -1.45
N SER A 85 6.32 -7.49 -0.77
CA SER A 85 6.22 -7.63 0.68
C SER A 85 7.29 -6.79 1.36
N ARG A 86 7.29 -6.73 2.70
CA ARG A 86 8.22 -5.88 3.45
C ARG A 86 9.69 -6.18 3.13
N ARG A 87 10.04 -7.45 2.94
CA ARG A 87 11.42 -7.87 2.61
C ARG A 87 11.89 -7.35 1.24
N ASP A 88 10.95 -7.10 0.33
CA ASP A 88 11.24 -6.76 -1.07
C ASP A 88 11.46 -5.24 -1.26
N ILE A 89 11.04 -4.41 -0.29
CA ILE A 89 11.18 -2.95 -0.35
C ILE A 89 12.64 -2.54 -0.59
N ALA A 90 13.59 -3.09 0.17
CA ALA A 90 15.00 -2.73 0.05
C ALA A 90 15.57 -3.04 -1.33
N TYR A 91 15.14 -4.15 -1.95
CA TYR A 91 15.53 -4.51 -3.30
C TYR A 91 14.98 -3.53 -4.33
N ALA A 92 13.68 -3.19 -4.26
CA ALA A 92 13.07 -2.22 -5.17
C ALA A 92 13.76 -0.85 -5.09
N VAL A 93 14.11 -0.41 -3.88
CA VAL A 93 14.87 0.83 -3.65
C VAL A 93 16.26 0.77 -4.28
N ALA A 94 17.04 -0.28 -3.97
CA ALA A 94 18.41 -0.41 -4.47
C ALA A 94 18.48 -0.50 -6.00
N MET A 95 17.47 -1.08 -6.62
CA MET A 95 17.41 -1.30 -8.07
C MET A 95 16.66 -0.18 -8.83
N ALA A 96 16.21 0.88 -8.14
CA ALA A 96 15.41 1.95 -8.74
C ALA A 96 14.17 1.43 -9.50
N ARG A 97 13.46 0.46 -8.91
CA ARG A 97 12.33 -0.25 -9.54
C ARG A 97 10.98 0.21 -8.98
N ASP A 98 9.98 0.18 -9.84
CA ASP A 98 8.58 0.30 -9.42
C ASP A 98 8.14 -0.95 -8.67
N GLY A 99 7.41 -0.78 -7.58
CA GLY A 99 6.82 -1.88 -6.85
C GLY A 99 5.54 -1.53 -6.12
N ALA A 100 4.52 -2.33 -6.37
CA ALA A 100 3.23 -2.29 -5.74
C ALA A 100 3.31 -2.99 -4.38
N THR A 101 2.89 -2.32 -3.33
CA THR A 101 3.03 -2.81 -1.95
C THR A 101 1.84 -3.67 -1.57
N THR A 102 2.11 -4.83 -0.99
CA THR A 102 1.12 -5.68 -0.31
C THR A 102 0.71 -5.06 1.03
N VAL A 103 -0.18 -5.71 1.78
CA VAL A 103 -0.52 -5.32 3.16
C VAL A 103 0.72 -5.13 4.03
N ALA A 104 1.64 -6.10 4.08
CA ALA A 104 2.85 -5.99 4.90
C ALA A 104 3.73 -4.78 4.54
N ALA A 105 3.95 -4.54 3.24
CA ALA A 105 4.79 -3.43 2.81
C ALA A 105 4.09 -2.08 3.04
N THR A 106 2.77 -2.02 2.81
CA THR A 106 1.95 -0.83 3.02
C THR A 106 1.93 -0.43 4.50
N MET A 107 1.72 -1.38 5.41
CA MET A 107 1.78 -1.14 6.85
C MET A 107 3.14 -0.58 7.28
N ALA A 108 4.24 -1.17 6.82
CA ALA A 108 5.58 -0.74 7.17
C ALA A 108 5.83 0.73 6.77
N LEU A 109 5.46 1.11 5.55
CA LEU A 109 5.63 2.47 5.04
C LEU A 109 4.64 3.47 5.65
N ALA A 110 3.39 3.05 5.87
CA ALA A 110 2.37 3.87 6.55
C ALA A 110 2.84 4.26 7.96
N ALA A 111 3.31 3.29 8.75
CA ALA A 111 3.82 3.53 10.09
C ALA A 111 5.02 4.48 10.10
N MET A 112 5.93 4.34 9.14
CA MET A 112 7.08 5.26 8.98
C MET A 112 6.66 6.70 8.65
N ALA A 113 5.50 6.88 8.00
CA ALA A 113 4.93 8.18 7.68
C ALA A 113 3.96 8.71 8.75
N GLY A 114 3.79 7.99 9.87
CA GLY A 114 2.86 8.37 10.94
C GLY A 114 1.38 8.11 10.63
N VAL A 115 1.07 7.32 9.60
CA VAL A 115 -0.30 6.92 9.25
C VAL A 115 -0.66 5.65 10.00
N GLN A 116 -1.74 5.70 10.78
CA GLN A 116 -2.13 4.63 11.72
C GLN A 116 -3.33 3.79 11.26
N VAL A 117 -4.01 4.18 10.19
CA VAL A 117 -5.18 3.47 9.64
C VAL A 117 -4.92 3.11 8.19
N PHE A 118 -5.22 1.86 7.82
CA PHE A 118 -5.05 1.31 6.49
C PHE A 118 -6.31 0.52 6.10
N ALA A 119 -6.87 0.81 4.92
CA ALA A 119 -7.99 0.07 4.35
C ALA A 119 -7.53 -0.79 3.16
N THR A 120 -7.97 -2.05 3.12
CA THR A 120 -7.70 -3.00 2.04
C THR A 120 -8.90 -3.93 1.82
N GLY A 121 -8.88 -4.72 0.75
CA GLY A 121 -9.89 -5.75 0.49
C GLY A 121 -9.82 -6.90 1.48
N GLY A 122 -8.64 -7.53 1.62
CA GLY A 122 -8.40 -8.68 2.49
C GLY A 122 -6.92 -8.79 2.85
N ILE A 123 -6.61 -9.36 4.01
CA ILE A 123 -5.21 -9.63 4.37
C ILE A 123 -4.76 -10.99 3.82
N GLY A 124 -3.46 -11.15 3.59
CA GLY A 124 -2.87 -12.47 3.45
C GLY A 124 -2.87 -13.21 4.79
N GLY A 125 -2.82 -14.54 4.74
CA GLY A 125 -2.91 -15.37 5.94
C GLY A 125 -2.13 -16.67 5.83
N VAL A 126 -2.54 -17.65 6.65
CA VAL A 126 -2.04 -19.02 6.57
C VAL A 126 -2.71 -19.71 5.38
N HIS A 127 -1.94 -20.18 4.41
CA HIS A 127 -2.50 -20.90 3.27
C HIS A 127 -2.95 -22.31 3.65
N ARG A 128 -3.88 -22.90 2.86
CA ARG A 128 -4.29 -24.30 3.03
C ARG A 128 -3.09 -25.21 2.75
N GLY A 129 -2.78 -26.15 3.64
CA GLY A 129 -1.60 -27.02 3.55
C GLY A 129 -0.34 -26.48 4.25
N ALA A 130 -0.42 -25.29 4.87
CA ALA A 130 0.71 -24.66 5.56
C ALA A 130 1.22 -25.46 6.77
N GLU A 131 0.46 -26.43 7.29
CA GLU A 131 0.92 -27.38 8.30
C GLU A 131 2.12 -28.23 7.83
N THR A 132 2.32 -28.33 6.51
CA THR A 132 3.48 -28.97 5.89
C THR A 132 4.35 -28.01 5.09
N SER A 133 3.73 -27.11 4.31
CA SER A 133 4.47 -26.24 3.37
C SER A 133 5.08 -25.00 4.02
N TRP A 134 4.58 -24.60 5.20
CA TRP A 134 4.92 -23.33 5.85
C TRP A 134 4.65 -22.09 5.00
N ASP A 135 3.71 -22.19 4.05
CA ASP A 135 3.28 -21.05 3.24
C ASP A 135 2.35 -20.14 4.05
N VAL A 136 2.97 -19.17 4.74
CA VAL A 136 2.32 -18.21 5.63
C VAL A 136 2.66 -16.80 5.17
N SER A 137 1.63 -15.98 4.95
CA SER A 137 1.83 -14.60 4.50
C SER A 137 2.68 -13.78 5.48
N GLY A 138 3.57 -12.96 4.92
CA GLY A 138 4.33 -11.96 5.67
C GLY A 138 3.44 -10.90 6.34
N ASP A 139 2.18 -10.76 5.91
CA ASP A 139 1.21 -9.82 6.50
C ASP A 139 0.97 -10.12 7.98
N LEU A 140 0.88 -11.40 8.37
CA LEU A 140 0.67 -11.79 9.77
C LEU A 140 1.85 -11.39 10.67
N THR A 141 3.08 -11.51 10.14
CA THR A 141 4.28 -11.06 10.86
C THR A 141 4.29 -9.55 11.00
N GLU A 142 3.81 -8.82 9.98
CA GLU A 142 3.75 -7.37 10.02
C GLU A 142 2.70 -6.86 11.01
N LEU A 143 1.50 -7.46 11.01
CA LEU A 143 0.43 -7.21 11.98
C LEU A 143 0.90 -7.37 13.43
N ALA A 144 1.80 -8.33 13.70
CA ALA A 144 2.32 -8.56 15.05
C ALA A 144 3.28 -7.48 15.56
N ARG A 145 3.83 -6.61 14.71
CA ARG A 145 4.90 -5.66 15.11
C ARG A 145 4.68 -4.21 14.70
N THR A 146 3.75 -3.94 13.78
CA THR A 146 3.59 -2.60 13.20
C THR A 146 2.27 -1.99 13.68
N PRO A 147 2.30 -0.81 14.35
CA PRO A 147 1.14 -0.20 14.99
C PRO A 147 0.22 0.49 13.96
N VAL A 148 -0.41 -0.29 13.10
CA VAL A 148 -1.37 0.17 12.08
C VAL A 148 -2.64 -0.68 12.17
N LEU A 149 -3.78 -0.02 12.31
CA LEU A 149 -5.10 -0.65 12.21
C LEU A 149 -5.39 -0.98 10.75
N VAL A 150 -5.63 -2.26 10.45
CA VAL A 150 -6.00 -2.72 9.10
C VAL A 150 -7.48 -3.06 9.06
N VAL A 151 -8.24 -2.34 8.23
CA VAL A 151 -9.66 -2.59 7.94
C VAL A 151 -9.75 -3.42 6.66
N CYS A 152 -10.40 -4.58 6.75
CA CYS A 152 -10.51 -5.55 5.65
C CYS A 152 -11.76 -6.44 5.78
N ALA A 153 -12.06 -7.22 4.75
CA ALA A 153 -13.18 -8.18 4.72
C ALA A 153 -12.79 -9.61 5.18
N GLY A 154 -11.69 -9.76 5.92
CA GLY A 154 -11.19 -11.04 6.44
C GLY A 154 -9.68 -11.04 6.63
#